data_AF-A0AAE0KGS9-F1
#
_entry.id   AF-A0AAE0KGS9-F1
#
_cell.length_a   1.000
_cell.length_b   1.000
_cell.length_c   1.000
_cell.angle_alpha   90.00
_cell.angle_beta   90.00
_cell.angle_gamma   90.00
#
_symmetry.space_group_name_H-M   'P 1'
#
loop_
_entity.id
_entity.type
_entity.pdbx_description
1 polymer ?
#
loop_
_entity_poly.entity_id
_entity_poly.type
_entity_poly.pdbx_seq_one_letter_code
_entity_poly.pdbx_strand_id
1 'polypeptide(L)'
;MVHFTTCALSALLYLQTLASPLSATAPQHARSTSADNRNCTASTFANTTTFTLTEYHVEAVTQDLAGNLGGGSTRYRATFSIVNPGTGDTYRLVRIPVTVGGGTWSVCRADDGAGALPLPKQLARCQYLLEHWEGGEIGFRLNWYCDGGEGGKPLLFDATVIGQLPAETCVALNGTDSVTQSCTLAGGVTQLPLEVANISWETESEPEATD
;
A
#
# COMPACT_ATOMS: atom_id res chain seq x y z
N MET A 1 -50.19 44.49 -49.60
CA MET A 1 -49.60 45.84 -49.62
C MET A 1 -49.32 46.21 -48.17
N VAL A 2 -48.27 47.01 -47.91
CA VAL A 2 -47.68 47.41 -46.61
C VAL A 2 -46.42 46.61 -46.24
N HIS A 3 -45.30 47.13 -46.77
CA HIS A 3 -43.99 47.17 -46.11
C HIS A 3 -44.08 47.90 -44.76
N PHE A 4 -43.11 47.67 -43.87
CA PHE A 4 -42.39 48.64 -43.00
C PHE A 4 -41.81 47.82 -41.82
N THR A 5 -40.65 48.02 -41.20
CA THR A 5 -39.38 48.71 -41.42
C THR A 5 -38.52 48.36 -40.20
N THR A 6 -37.21 48.24 -40.40
CA THR A 6 -36.15 48.14 -39.38
C THR A 6 -36.14 49.33 -38.40
N CYS A 7 -35.82 49.09 -37.11
CA CYS A 7 -35.14 49.97 -36.13
C CYS A 7 -35.46 49.47 -34.71
N ALA A 8 -34.70 49.67 -33.64
CA ALA A 8 -33.31 49.96 -33.35
C ALA A 8 -33.20 49.86 -31.80
N LEU A 9 -32.00 49.51 -31.31
CA LEU A 9 -31.42 49.77 -29.99
C LEU A 9 -32.32 50.07 -28.76
N SER A 10 -32.10 49.29 -27.69
CA SER A 10 -32.06 49.73 -26.28
C SER A 10 -31.29 48.65 -25.50
N ALA A 11 -30.00 48.80 -25.19
CA ALA A 11 -29.39 49.62 -24.14
C ALA A 11 -29.67 49.12 -22.70
N LEU A 12 -28.60 48.64 -22.05
CA LEU A 12 -28.35 48.46 -20.62
C LEU A 12 -29.18 47.44 -19.82
N LEU A 13 -28.51 46.39 -19.33
CA LEU A 13 -28.36 46.22 -17.87
C LEU A 13 -27.09 45.41 -17.55
N TYR A 14 -26.28 45.99 -16.66
CA TYR A 14 -25.13 45.41 -15.99
C TYR A 14 -25.56 44.23 -15.10
N LEU A 15 -24.86 43.10 -15.18
CA LEU A 15 -24.66 42.22 -14.02
C LEU A 15 -23.29 41.53 -14.14
N GLN A 16 -22.31 42.11 -13.44
CA GLN A 16 -21.06 41.43 -13.15
C GLN A 16 -21.36 40.29 -12.18
N THR A 17 -21.19 39.04 -12.62
CA THR A 17 -21.13 37.89 -11.71
C THR A 17 -19.66 37.61 -11.41
N LEU A 18 -19.29 37.89 -10.17
CA LEU A 18 -18.04 37.45 -9.56
C LEU A 18 -18.04 35.91 -9.54
N ALA A 19 -17.32 35.30 -10.48
CA ALA A 19 -16.93 33.91 -10.37
C ALA A 19 -15.79 33.84 -9.34
N SER A 20 -16.13 33.69 -8.06
CA SER A 20 -15.17 33.26 -7.06
C SER A 20 -14.82 31.80 -7.35
N PRO A 21 -13.54 31.44 -7.60
CA PRO A 21 -13.17 30.05 -7.55
C PRO A 21 -13.28 29.61 -6.09
N LEU A 22 -14.29 28.78 -5.78
CA LEU A 22 -14.26 27.89 -4.62
C LEU A 22 -12.97 27.08 -4.73
N SER A 23 -11.96 27.47 -3.93
CA SER A 23 -10.81 26.65 -3.66
C SER A 23 -11.32 25.38 -2.98
N ALA A 24 -11.60 24.36 -3.78
CA ALA A 24 -11.70 23.00 -3.30
C ALA A 24 -10.36 22.68 -2.64
N THR A 25 -10.34 22.72 -1.30
CA THR A 25 -9.27 22.13 -0.53
C THR A 25 -9.41 20.62 -0.71
N ALA A 26 -8.90 20.13 -1.84
CA ALA A 26 -8.55 18.73 -1.95
C ALA A 26 -7.64 18.42 -0.75
N PRO A 27 -7.84 17.29 -0.04
CA PRO A 27 -6.84 16.86 0.90
C PRO A 27 -5.53 16.79 0.13
N GLN A 28 -4.58 17.64 0.52
CA GLN A 28 -3.23 17.54 0.03
C GLN A 28 -2.76 16.17 0.49
N HIS A 29 -2.85 15.17 -0.40
CA HIS A 29 -1.84 14.15 -0.43
C HIS A 29 -0.54 14.94 -0.53
N ALA A 30 0.16 15.04 0.59
CA ALA A 30 1.58 15.31 0.60
C ALA A 30 2.18 14.20 -0.27
N ARG A 31 2.27 14.48 -1.56
CA ARG A 31 3.12 13.78 -2.49
C ARG A 31 4.51 14.17 -2.04
N SER A 32 5.01 13.45 -1.04
CA SER A 32 6.41 13.48 -0.67
C SER A 32 7.16 12.98 -1.89
N THR A 33 7.65 13.93 -2.68
CA THR A 33 8.70 13.66 -3.64
C THR A 33 9.98 13.44 -2.84
N SER A 34 10.24 12.19 -2.49
CA SER A 34 11.60 11.71 -2.24
C SER A 34 11.78 10.41 -3.00
N ALA A 35 12.12 10.55 -4.28
CA ALA A 35 12.99 9.57 -4.89
C ALA A 35 14.39 9.79 -4.27
N ASP A 36 14.97 8.73 -3.72
CA ASP A 36 16.37 8.59 -3.26
C ASP A 36 16.73 8.90 -1.79
N ASN A 37 15.84 9.28 -0.87
CA ASN A 37 16.22 9.23 0.56
C ASN A 37 16.05 7.80 1.11
N ARG A 38 17.10 6.96 1.06
CA ARG A 38 17.15 5.74 1.91
C ARG A 38 17.68 6.11 3.31
N ASN A 39 17.15 7.20 3.87
CA ASN A 39 17.69 7.83 5.06
C ASN A 39 17.23 7.10 6.33
N CYS A 40 17.75 5.89 6.52
CA CYS A 40 17.61 5.11 7.75
C CYS A 40 19.00 4.72 8.26
N THR A 41 19.19 4.86 9.56
CA THR A 41 20.43 4.48 10.26
C THR A 41 20.14 3.39 11.27
N ALA A 42 21.17 2.64 11.69
CA ALA A 42 21.06 1.64 12.75
C ALA A 42 20.44 2.22 14.03
N SER A 43 20.80 3.47 14.36
CA SER A 43 20.27 4.19 15.52
C SER A 43 18.77 4.45 15.47
N THR A 44 18.17 4.61 14.28
CA THR A 44 16.72 4.82 14.17
C THR A 44 15.93 3.56 14.50
N PHE A 45 16.55 2.38 14.32
CA PHE A 45 15.91 1.09 14.58
C PHE A 45 16.25 0.49 15.95
N ALA A 46 17.33 0.94 16.59
CA ALA A 46 17.77 0.41 17.88
C ALA A 46 16.70 0.48 18.98
N ASN A 47 15.76 1.42 18.89
CA ASN A 47 14.67 1.60 19.87
C ASN A 47 13.28 1.28 19.29
N THR A 48 13.21 0.74 18.08
CA THR A 48 11.94 0.41 17.44
C THR A 48 11.38 -0.87 18.03
N THR A 49 10.22 -0.78 18.67
CA THR A 49 9.52 -1.93 19.24
C THR A 49 8.27 -2.32 18.46
N THR A 50 7.78 -1.43 17.58
CA THR A 50 6.54 -1.66 16.80
C THR A 50 6.64 -1.09 15.39
N PHE A 51 5.96 -1.74 14.45
CA PHE A 51 5.65 -1.21 13.12
C PHE A 51 4.15 -0.96 13.01
N THR A 52 3.74 -0.01 12.17
CA THR A 52 2.32 0.33 12.02
C THR A 52 1.81 -0.13 10.66
N LEU A 53 0.83 -1.05 10.65
CA LEU A 53 0.06 -1.39 9.47
C LEU A 53 -1.10 -0.38 9.33
N THR A 54 -1.09 0.41 8.25
CA THR A 54 -2.04 1.51 8.00
C THR A 54 -3.09 1.19 6.93
N GLU A 55 -2.90 0.10 6.18
CA GLU A 55 -3.89 -0.43 5.24
C GLU A 55 -3.91 -1.94 5.37
N TYR A 56 -5.11 -2.48 5.50
CA TYR A 56 -5.39 -3.91 5.49
C TYR A 56 -6.65 -4.12 4.66
N HIS A 57 -6.51 -4.91 3.60
CA HIS A 57 -7.61 -5.20 2.70
C HIS A 57 -7.41 -6.57 2.07
N VAL A 58 -8.39 -7.45 2.19
CA VAL A 58 -8.35 -8.78 1.58
C VAL A 58 -9.53 -8.92 0.62
N GLU A 59 -9.27 -9.38 -0.59
CA GLU A 59 -10.27 -9.62 -1.63
C GLU A 59 -10.32 -11.11 -1.95
N ALA A 60 -11.52 -11.67 -1.99
CA ALA A 60 -11.76 -12.96 -2.62
C ALA A 60 -12.07 -12.73 -4.11
N VAL A 61 -11.28 -13.35 -4.98
CA VAL A 61 -11.43 -13.27 -6.43
C VAL A 61 -11.72 -14.64 -7.01
N THR A 62 -12.60 -14.71 -8.00
CA THR A 62 -12.83 -15.96 -8.75
C THR A 62 -11.90 -15.99 -9.96
N GLN A 63 -11.03 -17.00 -10.03
CA GLN A 63 -10.05 -17.19 -11.09
C GLN A 63 -10.07 -18.63 -11.61
N ASP A 64 -9.64 -18.84 -12.86
CA ASP A 64 -9.43 -20.18 -13.42
C ASP A 64 -8.03 -20.73 -13.06
N LEU A 65 -7.75 -21.98 -13.43
CA LEU A 65 -6.44 -22.61 -13.18
C LEU A 65 -5.28 -21.92 -13.90
N ALA A 66 -5.56 -21.11 -14.92
CA ALA A 66 -4.58 -20.33 -15.68
C ALA A 66 -4.43 -18.89 -15.16
N GLY A 67 -5.13 -18.52 -14.07
CA GLY A 67 -5.06 -17.19 -13.47
C GLY A 67 -5.97 -16.14 -14.12
N ASN A 68 -6.83 -16.52 -15.08
CA ASN A 68 -7.77 -15.58 -15.69
C ASN A 68 -8.94 -15.29 -14.74
N LEU A 69 -9.33 -14.01 -14.67
CA LEU A 69 -10.48 -13.56 -13.90
C LEU A 69 -11.79 -14.18 -14.44
N GLY A 70 -12.68 -14.58 -13.53
CA GLY A 70 -14.00 -15.14 -13.86
C GLY A 70 -14.05 -16.67 -13.93
N GLY A 71 -12.98 -17.37 -13.57
CA GLY A 71 -13.00 -18.83 -13.43
C GLY A 71 -13.67 -19.33 -12.15
N GLY A 72 -13.86 -20.64 -12.01
CA GLY A 72 -14.68 -21.24 -10.95
C GLY A 72 -14.00 -21.47 -9.59
N SER A 73 -12.73 -21.09 -9.39
CA SER A 73 -12.01 -21.29 -8.12
C SER A 73 -11.80 -19.97 -7.38
N THR A 74 -12.07 -19.96 -6.08
CA THR A 74 -11.80 -18.79 -5.22
C THR A 74 -10.32 -18.72 -4.86
N ARG A 75 -9.71 -17.55 -5.09
CA ARG A 75 -8.38 -17.18 -4.66
C ARG A 75 -8.47 -15.92 -3.81
N TYR A 76 -7.45 -15.66 -3.01
CA TYR A 76 -7.38 -14.45 -2.20
C TYR A 76 -6.19 -13.61 -2.61
N ARG A 77 -6.38 -12.30 -2.58
CA ARG A 77 -5.29 -11.32 -2.72
C ARG A 77 -5.47 -10.23 -1.68
N ALA A 78 -4.38 -9.62 -1.25
CA ALA A 78 -4.41 -8.61 -0.22
C ALA A 78 -3.65 -7.34 -0.60
N THR A 79 -4.06 -6.23 -0.01
CA THR A 79 -3.33 -4.97 -0.01
C THR A 79 -2.97 -4.61 1.41
N PHE A 80 -1.68 -4.34 1.63
CA PHE A 80 -1.12 -3.95 2.92
C PHE A 80 -0.31 -2.68 2.79
N SER A 81 -0.38 -1.79 3.76
CA SER A 81 0.52 -0.63 3.87
C SER A 81 1.19 -0.63 5.24
N ILE A 82 2.52 -0.66 5.27
CA ILE A 82 3.31 -0.73 6.50
C ILE A 82 4.22 0.49 6.56
N VAL A 83 4.17 1.22 7.68
CA VAL A 83 5.07 2.33 7.94
C VAL A 83 6.43 1.79 8.39
N ASN A 84 7.48 2.23 7.71
CA ASN A 84 8.85 2.06 8.15
C ASN A 84 9.13 3.05 9.30
N PRO A 85 9.36 2.60 10.54
CA PRO A 85 9.61 3.49 11.67
C PRO A 85 10.95 4.24 11.57
N GLY A 86 11.87 3.77 10.72
CA GLY A 86 13.14 4.42 10.44
C GLY A 86 12.99 5.67 9.57
N THR A 87 12.49 5.49 8.34
CA THR A 87 12.39 6.60 7.37
C THR A 87 11.08 7.37 7.48
N GLY A 88 10.04 6.79 8.10
CA GLY A 88 8.67 7.29 8.05
C GLY A 88 7.93 6.97 6.74
N ASP A 89 8.60 6.31 5.78
CA ASP A 89 7.99 5.93 4.52
C ASP A 89 6.95 4.82 4.72
N THR A 90 5.98 4.74 3.81
CA THR A 90 4.98 3.66 3.82
C THR A 90 5.24 2.71 2.66
N TYR A 91 5.51 1.45 2.98
CA TYR A 91 5.58 0.37 2.00
C TYR A 91 4.20 -0.17 1.73
N ARG A 92 3.73 0.03 0.51
CA ARG A 92 2.43 -0.42 0.06
C ARG A 92 2.56 -1.65 -0.85
N LEU A 93 2.13 -2.80 -0.35
CA LEU A 93 2.06 -4.08 -1.04
C LEU A 93 0.65 -4.22 -1.61
N VAL A 94 0.49 -4.15 -2.93
CA VAL A 94 -0.83 -4.05 -3.56
C VAL A 94 -1.20 -5.35 -4.26
N ARG A 95 -2.41 -5.85 -3.97
CA ARG A 95 -3.01 -7.04 -4.63
C ARG A 95 -2.04 -8.24 -4.69
N ILE A 96 -1.27 -8.49 -3.64
CA ILE A 96 -0.40 -9.67 -3.57
C ILE A 96 -1.27 -10.92 -3.36
N PRO A 97 -1.03 -12.04 -4.05
CA PRO A 97 -1.73 -13.29 -3.78
C PRO A 97 -1.47 -13.74 -2.33
N VAL A 98 -2.54 -14.04 -1.59
CA VAL A 98 -2.46 -14.50 -0.20
C VAL A 98 -3.04 -15.88 -0.01
N THR A 99 -2.38 -16.68 0.82
CA THR A 99 -2.97 -17.91 1.38
C THR A 99 -3.59 -17.57 2.72
N VAL A 100 -4.88 -17.85 2.86
CA VAL A 100 -5.62 -17.61 4.09
C VAL A 100 -5.70 -18.89 4.93
N GLY A 101 -5.39 -18.80 6.22
CA GLY A 101 -5.64 -19.87 7.20
C GLY A 101 -4.52 -20.91 7.36
N GLY A 102 -3.31 -20.63 6.89
CA GLY A 102 -2.19 -21.58 6.92
C GLY A 102 -1.07 -21.28 7.92
N GLY A 103 -1.09 -20.15 8.62
CA GLY A 103 -0.02 -19.77 9.57
C GLY A 103 1.39 -19.83 8.98
N THR A 104 1.50 -19.70 7.65
CA THR A 104 2.72 -19.99 6.91
C THR A 104 3.29 -18.73 6.29
N TRP A 105 4.58 -18.49 6.53
CA TRP A 105 5.33 -17.42 5.89
C TRP A 105 5.40 -17.62 4.38
N SER A 106 4.88 -16.65 3.64
CA SER A 106 4.78 -16.68 2.18
C SER A 106 5.45 -15.44 1.58
N VAL A 107 6.10 -15.58 0.43
CA VAL A 107 6.81 -14.46 -0.21
C VAL A 107 5.79 -13.47 -0.77
N CYS A 108 6.00 -12.17 -0.56
CA CYS A 108 5.22 -11.12 -1.22
C CYS A 108 5.64 -11.09 -2.70
N ARG A 109 5.01 -11.90 -3.54
CA ARG A 109 5.18 -11.81 -4.98
C ARG A 109 4.05 -10.95 -5.54
N ALA A 110 4.40 -9.95 -6.33
CA ALA A 110 3.41 -9.35 -7.22
C ALA A 110 2.96 -10.46 -8.19
N ASP A 111 1.65 -10.57 -8.42
CA ASP A 111 1.10 -11.57 -9.33
C ASP A 111 1.72 -11.40 -10.72
N ASP A 112 2.36 -12.42 -11.31
CA ASP A 112 3.11 -12.32 -12.58
C ASP A 112 2.23 -11.92 -13.80
N GLY A 113 0.93 -11.72 -13.59
CA GLY A 113 -0.03 -11.23 -14.56
C GLY A 113 0.12 -9.74 -14.91
N ALA A 114 -0.58 -9.34 -15.97
CA ALA A 114 -0.66 -7.94 -16.41
C ALA A 114 -1.35 -7.09 -15.34
N GLY A 115 -0.55 -6.49 -14.45
CA GLY A 115 -1.06 -5.73 -13.29
C GLY A 115 -0.21 -5.86 -12.03
N ALA A 116 0.81 -6.73 -12.02
CA ALA A 116 1.82 -6.79 -10.98
C ALA A 116 2.46 -5.40 -10.78
N LEU A 117 2.26 -4.80 -9.61
CA LEU A 117 3.05 -3.65 -9.22
C LEU A 117 4.37 -4.16 -8.63
N PRO A 118 5.54 -3.71 -9.14
CA PRO A 118 6.81 -4.12 -8.57
C PRO A 118 6.87 -3.71 -7.09
N LEU A 119 7.53 -4.53 -6.27
CA LEU A 119 7.79 -4.16 -4.89
C LEU A 119 8.52 -2.80 -4.83
N PRO A 120 8.32 -2.01 -3.75
CA PRO A 120 9.07 -0.77 -3.57
C PRO A 120 10.58 -1.02 -3.72
N LYS A 121 11.30 -0.17 -4.47
CA LYS A 121 12.73 -0.38 -4.81
C LYS A 121 13.65 -0.59 -3.61
N GLN A 122 13.30 -0.02 -2.46
CA GLN A 122 14.09 -0.18 -1.23
C GLN A 122 13.90 -1.57 -0.62
N LEU A 123 12.78 -2.24 -0.87
CA LEU A 123 12.43 -3.53 -0.29
C LEU A 123 13.09 -4.67 -1.08
N ALA A 124 14.20 -5.18 -0.54
CA ALA A 124 14.98 -6.27 -1.11
C ALA A 124 14.24 -7.62 -1.02
N ARG A 125 13.60 -7.90 0.12
CA ARG A 125 12.79 -9.10 0.33
C ARG A 125 11.56 -8.78 1.17
N CYS A 126 10.49 -9.52 0.91
CA CYS A 126 9.25 -9.42 1.65
C CYS A 126 8.62 -10.79 1.79
N GLN A 127 8.25 -11.15 3.02
CA GLN A 127 7.36 -12.26 3.31
C GLN A 127 6.22 -11.77 4.21
N TYR A 128 5.06 -12.41 4.11
CA TYR A 128 3.91 -12.16 4.96
C TYR A 128 3.48 -13.46 5.65
N LEU A 129 2.83 -13.30 6.79
CA LEU A 129 2.06 -14.29 7.52
C LEU A 129 0.65 -13.73 7.62
N LEU A 130 -0.36 -14.52 7.23
CA LEU A 130 -1.76 -14.13 7.37
C LEU A 130 -2.63 -15.33 7.74
N GLU A 131 -3.23 -15.24 8.91
CA GLU A 131 -4.29 -16.14 9.35
C GLU A 131 -5.62 -15.37 9.39
N HIS A 132 -6.41 -15.56 8.35
CA HIS A 132 -7.65 -14.83 8.11
C HIS A 132 -8.81 -15.41 8.94
N TRP A 133 -8.78 -15.18 10.25
CA TRP A 133 -9.85 -15.48 11.21
C TRP A 133 -9.73 -14.54 12.42
N GLU A 134 -10.82 -14.40 13.19
CA GLU A 134 -10.87 -13.49 14.34
C GLU A 134 -9.88 -13.91 15.44
N GLY A 135 -8.83 -13.11 15.66
CA GLY A 135 -7.75 -13.44 16.60
C GLY A 135 -6.60 -14.24 15.98
N GLY A 136 -6.60 -14.42 14.65
CA GLY A 136 -5.48 -14.98 13.90
C GLY A 136 -4.26 -14.09 13.90
N GLU A 137 -3.14 -14.60 13.42
CA GLU A 137 -1.90 -13.84 13.33
C GLU A 137 -1.72 -13.13 11.98
N ILE A 138 -1.10 -11.95 12.04
CA ILE A 138 -0.59 -11.23 10.88
C ILE A 138 0.87 -10.84 11.13
N GLY A 139 1.73 -10.99 10.14
CA GLY A 139 3.13 -10.65 10.29
C GLY A 139 3.83 -10.38 8.98
N PHE A 140 4.97 -9.71 9.07
CA PHE A 140 5.82 -9.39 7.94
C PHE A 140 7.29 -9.64 8.26
N ARG A 141 8.01 -10.22 7.31
CA ARG A 141 9.48 -10.24 7.28
C ARG A 141 9.92 -9.35 6.15
N LEU A 142 10.54 -8.25 6.51
CA LEU A 142 10.89 -7.18 5.59
C LEU A 142 12.40 -7.05 5.60
N ASN A 143 12.98 -6.99 4.41
CA ASN A 143 14.40 -6.78 4.22
C ASN A 143 14.57 -5.60 3.26
N TRP A 144 15.29 -4.55 3.65
CA TRP A 144 15.40 -3.33 2.82
C TRP A 144 16.78 -2.67 2.92
N TYR A 145 17.13 -1.95 1.85
CA TYR A 145 18.37 -1.21 1.74
C TYR A 145 18.24 0.19 2.36
N CYS A 146 19.19 0.55 3.22
CA CYS A 146 19.36 1.86 3.83
C CYS A 146 20.73 2.45 3.47
N ASP A 147 20.83 3.79 3.40
CA ASP A 147 22.08 4.49 3.07
C ASP A 147 22.99 4.71 4.30
N GLY A 148 22.50 4.44 5.52
CA GLY A 148 23.11 4.89 6.77
C GLY A 148 24.16 3.98 7.41
N GLY A 149 25.08 3.37 6.64
CA GLY A 149 26.15 2.52 7.17
C GLY A 149 27.44 3.26 7.57
N GLU A 150 28.29 2.58 8.35
CA GLU A 150 29.63 3.09 8.67
C GLU A 150 30.46 3.27 7.39
N GLY A 151 31.04 4.44 7.21
CA GLY A 151 31.86 4.75 6.03
C GLY A 151 31.07 4.95 4.73
N GLY A 152 29.75 5.19 4.80
CA GLY A 152 28.92 5.48 3.62
C GLY A 152 28.51 4.25 2.81
N LYS A 153 28.66 3.05 3.38
CA LYS A 153 28.21 1.80 2.76
C LYS A 153 26.72 1.57 3.00
N PRO A 154 25.98 0.92 2.08
CA PRO A 154 24.61 0.52 2.33
C PRO A 154 24.50 -0.45 3.51
N LEU A 155 23.44 -0.31 4.29
CA LEU A 155 23.01 -1.29 5.28
C LEU A 155 21.85 -2.09 4.72
N LEU A 156 21.89 -3.40 4.92
CA LEU A 156 20.74 -4.27 4.72
C LEU A 156 20.06 -4.48 6.07
N PHE A 157 18.87 -3.91 6.22
CA PHE A 157 18.04 -4.12 7.41
C PHE A 157 17.12 -5.30 7.22
N ASP A 158 16.97 -6.09 8.28
CA ASP A 158 16.00 -7.18 8.38
C ASP A 158 15.13 -6.97 9.61
N ALA A 159 13.81 -7.04 9.44
CA ALA A 159 12.88 -7.00 10.55
C ALA A 159 11.78 -8.05 10.38
N THR A 160 11.45 -8.71 11.48
CA THR A 160 10.27 -9.55 11.63
C THR A 160 9.31 -8.89 12.59
N VAL A 161 8.09 -8.64 12.13
CA VAL A 161 7.01 -8.07 12.93
C VAL A 161 5.79 -8.98 12.92
N ILE A 162 5.13 -9.13 14.06
CA ILE A 162 3.96 -10.00 14.23
C ILE A 162 2.94 -9.26 15.10
N GLY A 163 1.66 -9.46 14.83
CA GLY A 163 0.56 -8.95 15.62
C GLY A 163 -0.65 -9.87 15.52
N GLN A 164 -1.64 -9.59 16.38
CA GLN A 164 -2.94 -10.25 16.31
C GLN A 164 -3.85 -9.48 15.35
N LEU A 165 -4.55 -10.20 14.50
CA LEU A 165 -5.52 -9.67 13.57
C LEU A 165 -6.83 -9.40 14.32
N PRO A 166 -7.28 -8.13 14.39
CA PRO A 166 -8.58 -7.79 14.93
C PRO A 166 -9.71 -8.42 14.09
N ALA A 167 -10.93 -8.35 14.63
CA ALA A 167 -12.11 -8.74 13.86
C ALA A 167 -12.19 -7.99 12.51
N GLU A 168 -12.64 -8.70 11.48
CA GLU A 168 -12.76 -8.20 10.12
C GLU A 168 -14.24 -8.01 9.75
N THR A 169 -14.50 -6.99 8.94
CA THR A 169 -15.80 -6.79 8.29
C THR A 169 -15.68 -7.15 6.82
N CYS A 170 -16.40 -8.19 6.39
CA CYS A 170 -16.41 -8.63 5.01
C CYS A 170 -17.75 -8.30 4.32
N VAL A 171 -17.67 -7.72 3.12
CA VAL A 171 -18.81 -7.37 2.28
C VAL A 171 -18.76 -8.21 1.00
N ALA A 172 -19.85 -8.89 0.67
CA ALA A 172 -20.00 -9.57 -0.62
C ALA A 172 -20.16 -8.53 -1.74
N LEU A 173 -19.45 -8.73 -2.85
CA LEU A 173 -19.42 -7.82 -3.98
C LEU A 173 -19.91 -8.51 -5.25
N ASN A 174 -20.62 -7.75 -6.10
CA ASN A 174 -21.09 -8.21 -7.40
C ASN A 174 -20.05 -7.92 -8.50
N GLY A 175 -18.84 -8.49 -8.37
CA GLY A 175 -18.06 -8.96 -9.52
C GLY A 175 -17.25 -7.96 -10.35
N THR A 176 -17.02 -6.72 -9.90
CA THR A 176 -15.99 -5.88 -10.54
C THR A 176 -14.63 -6.59 -10.39
N ASP A 177 -13.91 -6.78 -11.50
CA ASP A 177 -12.66 -7.57 -11.56
C ASP A 177 -12.75 -8.99 -10.97
N SER A 178 -13.94 -9.61 -11.05
CA SER A 178 -14.22 -10.93 -10.44
C SER A 178 -14.02 -10.99 -8.91
N VAL A 179 -14.01 -9.83 -8.24
CA VAL A 179 -14.03 -9.75 -6.78
C VAL A 179 -15.43 -10.11 -6.30
N THR A 180 -15.51 -11.13 -5.44
CA THR A 180 -16.76 -11.65 -4.86
C THR A 180 -16.94 -11.27 -3.40
N GLN A 181 -15.86 -10.94 -2.71
CA GLN A 181 -15.87 -10.48 -1.33
C GLN A 181 -14.70 -9.53 -1.10
N SER A 182 -14.91 -8.54 -0.23
CA SER A 182 -13.88 -7.64 0.27
C SER A 182 -13.96 -7.55 1.78
N CYS A 183 -12.83 -7.73 2.46
CA CYS A 183 -12.68 -7.68 3.90
C CYS A 183 -11.74 -6.53 4.31
N THR A 184 -12.10 -5.82 5.36
CA THR A 184 -11.30 -4.78 6.01
C THR A 184 -11.33 -4.96 7.52
N LEU A 185 -10.44 -4.29 8.26
CA LEU A 185 -10.52 -4.29 9.73
C LEU A 185 -11.84 -3.66 10.19
N ALA A 186 -12.46 -4.26 11.21
CA ALA A 186 -13.72 -3.80 11.77
C ALA A 186 -13.54 -2.56 12.67
N GLY A 187 -14.65 -1.96 13.07
CA GLY A 187 -14.67 -0.97 14.17
C GLY A 187 -13.94 0.34 13.91
N GLY A 188 -13.60 0.66 12.66
CA GLY A 188 -12.87 1.90 12.34
C GLY A 188 -11.39 1.86 12.69
N VAL A 189 -10.82 0.66 12.88
CA VAL A 189 -9.37 0.49 13.05
C VAL A 189 -8.66 0.89 11.75
N THR A 190 -7.94 2.00 11.80
CA THR A 190 -7.14 2.53 10.67
C THR A 190 -5.66 2.22 10.79
N GLN A 191 -5.23 1.76 11.97
CA GLN A 191 -3.84 1.42 12.26
C GLN A 191 -3.79 0.20 13.16
N LEU A 192 -2.98 -0.78 12.80
CA LEU A 192 -2.70 -1.97 13.59
C LEU A 192 -1.21 -1.98 13.95
N PRO A 193 -0.85 -1.84 15.24
CA PRO A 193 0.53 -2.01 15.67
C PRO A 193 0.94 -3.48 15.56
N LEU A 194 2.10 -3.73 14.98
CA LEU A 194 2.75 -5.03 14.88
C LEU A 194 4.02 -4.98 15.72
N GLU A 195 4.17 -5.91 16.66
CA GLU A 195 5.31 -5.96 17.56
C GLU A 195 6.55 -6.48 16.81
N VAL A 196 7.71 -5.90 17.11
CA VAL A 196 8.99 -6.36 16.58
C VAL A 196 9.38 -7.64 17.30
N ALA A 197 9.35 -8.76 16.57
CA ALA A 197 9.86 -10.03 17.05
C ALA A 197 11.40 -10.12 16.89
N ASN A 198 11.93 -9.55 15.81
CA ASN A 198 13.36 -9.47 15.56
C ASN A 198 13.69 -8.25 14.70
N ILE A 199 14.85 -7.63 14.94
CA ILE A 199 15.43 -6.62 14.06
C ILE A 199 16.94 -6.74 14.05
N SER A 200 17.54 -6.73 12.87
CA SER A 200 18.98 -6.83 12.67
C SER A 200 19.42 -6.05 11.44
N TRP A 201 20.71 -5.74 11.35
CA TRP A 201 21.28 -5.10 10.17
C TRP A 201 22.72 -5.55 9.94
N GLU A 202 23.10 -5.58 8.67
CA GLU A 202 24.46 -5.90 8.24
C GLU A 202 24.94 -4.83 7.25
N THR A 203 26.21 -4.44 7.36
CA THR A 203 26.85 -3.60 6.34
C THR A 203 27.16 -4.45 5.13
N GLU A 204 26.68 -4.04 3.96
CA GLU A 204 26.95 -4.79 2.74
C GLU A 204 28.46 -4.77 2.46
N SER A 205 29.08 -5.95 2.50
CA SER A 205 30.46 -6.12 2.08
C SER A 205 30.52 -5.93 0.56
N GLU A 206 31.49 -5.13 0.10
CA GLU A 206 31.76 -4.94 -1.32
C GLU A 206 31.90 -6.32 -1.98
N PRO A 207 31.25 -6.58 -3.13
CA PRO A 207 31.43 -7.85 -3.82
C PRO A 207 32.91 -8.01 -4.12
N GLU A 208 33.52 -9.11 -3.65
CA GLU A 208 34.90 -9.45 -4.02
C GLU A 208 34.97 -9.41 -5.55
N ALA A 209 35.82 -8.52 -6.07
CA ALA A 209 36.14 -8.51 -7.48
C ALA A 209 36.72 -9.89 -7.80
N THR A 210 35.94 -10.71 -8.49
CA THR A 210 36.46 -11.90 -9.14
C THR A 210 37.37 -11.43 -10.27
N ASP A 211 38.68 -11.45 -10.01
CA ASP A 211 39.76 -11.35 -11.01
C ASP A 211 39.68 -12.48 -12.04
#